data_AF-A0A662FV15-F1
#
_entry.id   AF-A0A662FV15-F1
#
_cell.length_a   1.000
_cell.length_b   1.000
_cell.length_c   1.000
_cell.angle_alpha   90.00
_cell.angle_beta   90.00
_cell.angle_gamma   90.00
#
_symmetry.space_group_name_H-M   'P 1'
#
loop_
_entity.id
_entity.type
_entity.pdbx_description
1 polymer ?
#
loop_
_entity_poly.entity_id
_entity_poly.type
_entity_poly.pdbx_seq_one_letter_code
_entity_poly.pdbx_strand_id
1 'polypeptide(L)'
;MSKAKASINDRIVLIVSILRLCYDEGEDIPFRNILDILEKTWHKYRALIRELRRKYGELPPRVAISLMLRDSLWRDAVVVGCRKYLKELLQDNSIG
;
A
#
# COMPACT_ATOMS: atom_id res chain seq x y z
N MET A 1 24.18 -10.49 8.69
CA MET A 1 23.55 -10.34 7.36
C MET A 1 22.88 -8.98 7.28
N SER A 2 23.38 -8.08 6.42
CA SER A 2 22.76 -6.77 6.22
C SER A 2 21.36 -6.96 5.62
N LYS A 3 20.32 -6.41 6.24
CA LYS A 3 18.98 -6.40 5.64
C LYS A 3 19.06 -5.52 4.39
N ALA A 4 18.91 -6.10 3.20
CA ALA A 4 18.84 -5.32 1.96
C ALA A 4 17.73 -4.26 2.11
N LYS A 5 18.09 -3.00 1.87
CA LYS A 5 17.14 -1.89 1.92
C LYS A 5 16.08 -2.16 0.86
N ALA A 6 14.79 -2.16 1.25
CA ALA A 6 13.70 -2.41 0.32
C ALA A 6 13.79 -1.45 -0.88
N SER A 7 13.59 -1.99 -2.09
CA SER A 7 13.65 -1.21 -3.32
C SER A 7 12.43 -0.29 -3.47
N ILE A 8 12.52 0.69 -4.37
CA ILE A 8 11.33 1.49 -4.75
C ILE A 8 10.25 0.61 -5.38
N ASN A 9 10.63 -0.40 -6.17
CA ASN A 9 9.71 -1.35 -6.79
C ASN A 9 8.94 -2.15 -5.74
N ASP A 10 9.60 -2.57 -4.65
CA ASP A 10 8.94 -3.29 -3.57
C ASP A 10 7.86 -2.42 -2.89
N ARG A 11 8.12 -1.12 -2.72
CA ARG A 11 7.13 -0.19 -2.18
C ARG A 11 5.98 0.03 -3.15
N ILE A 12 6.26 0.23 -4.45
CA ILE A 12 5.22 0.40 -5.48
C ILE A 12 4.28 -0.80 -5.48
N VAL A 13 4.84 -2.01 -5.50
CA VAL A 13 4.07 -3.26 -5.46
C VAL A 13 3.19 -3.32 -4.21
N LEU A 14 3.72 -2.94 -3.05
CA LEU A 14 2.95 -2.90 -1.81
C LEU A 14 1.81 -1.88 -1.85
N ILE A 15 2.05 -0.67 -2.39
CA ILE A 15 0.99 0.36 -2.54
C ILE A 15 -0.14 -0.15 -3.42
N VAL A 16 0.18 -0.74 -4.57
CA VAL A 16 -0.87 -1.26 -5.47
C VAL A 16 -1.71 -2.33 -4.77
N SER A 17 -1.08 -3.24 -4.04
CA SER A 17 -1.81 -4.26 -3.26
C SER A 17 -2.66 -3.66 -2.14
N ILE A 18 -2.17 -2.62 -1.48
CA ILE A 18 -2.95 -1.87 -0.48
C ILE A 18 -4.20 -1.25 -1.13
N LEU A 19 -4.05 -0.57 -2.27
CA LEU A 19 -5.17 0.10 -2.95
C LEU A 19 -6.25 -0.90 -3.39
N ARG A 20 -5.84 -2.09 -3.86
CA ARG A 20 -6.77 -3.17 -4.21
C ARG A 20 -7.55 -3.66 -2.99
N LEU A 21 -6.87 -3.92 -1.87
CA LEU A 21 -7.55 -4.34 -0.65
C LEU A 21 -8.47 -3.25 -0.08
N CYS A 22 -8.08 -1.98 -0.19
CA CYS A 22 -8.96 -0.86 0.19
C CYS A 22 -10.24 -0.82 -0.65
N TYR A 23 -10.17 -1.18 -1.94
CA TYR A 23 -11.34 -1.27 -2.80
C TYR A 23 -12.27 -2.41 -2.38
N ASP A 24 -11.71 -3.56 -1.99
CA ASP A 24 -12.47 -4.74 -1.58
C ASP A 24 -13.07 -4.60 -0.17
N GLU A 25 -12.28 -4.12 0.79
CA GLU A 25 -12.63 -4.08 2.23
C GLU A 25 -13.25 -2.74 2.67
N GLY A 26 -13.10 -1.69 1.85
CA GLY A 26 -13.52 -0.33 2.16
C GLY A 26 -12.54 0.44 3.05
N GLU A 27 -12.91 1.69 3.33
CA GLU A 27 -12.04 2.73 3.93
C GLU A 27 -12.41 3.10 5.37
N ASP A 28 -13.44 2.47 5.94
CA ASP A 28 -13.94 2.73 7.30
C ASP A 28 -13.38 1.76 8.36
N ILE A 29 -12.29 1.08 8.02
CA ILE A 29 -11.53 0.23 8.92
C ILE A 29 -10.15 0.83 9.23
N PRO A 30 -9.49 0.45 10.33
CA PRO A 30 -8.11 0.83 10.58
C PRO A 30 -7.17 0.26 9.51
N PHE A 31 -6.18 1.04 9.08
CA PHE A 31 -5.21 0.64 8.06
C PHE A 31 -4.43 -0.62 8.43
N ARG A 32 -4.21 -0.87 9.73
CA ARG A 32 -3.60 -2.13 10.21
C ARG A 32 -4.35 -3.37 9.73
N ASN A 33 -5.67 -3.32 9.55
CA ASN A 33 -6.46 -4.47 9.11
C ASN A 33 -6.08 -4.85 7.66
N ILE A 34 -5.94 -3.87 6.77
CA ILE A 34 -5.42 -4.06 5.40
C ILE A 34 -4.01 -4.67 5.44
N LEU A 35 -3.15 -4.13 6.30
CA LEU A 35 -1.78 -4.59 6.46
C LEU A 35 -1.68 -6.03 7.02
N ASP A 36 -2.59 -6.44 7.89
CA ASP A 36 -2.66 -7.79 8.46
C ASP A 36 -3.00 -8.83 7.40
N ILE A 37 -3.91 -8.50 6.46
CA ILE A 37 -4.22 -9.34 5.30
C ILE A 37 -2.96 -9.55 4.45
N LEU A 38 -2.23 -8.47 4.17
CA LEU A 38 -0.99 -8.54 3.39
C LEU A 38 0.11 -9.33 4.12
N GLU A 39 0.31 -9.14 5.43
CA GLU A 39 1.41 -9.84 6.16
C GLU A 39 1.24 -11.36 6.16
N LYS A 40 -0.02 -11.83 6.22
CA LYS A 40 -0.36 -13.27 6.19
C LYS A 40 0.11 -13.92 4.89
N THR A 41 -0.07 -13.24 3.76
CA THR A 41 0.18 -13.82 2.44
C THR A 41 1.59 -13.48 1.93
N TRP A 42 2.13 -12.31 2.27
CA TRP A 42 3.26 -11.70 1.57
C TRP A 42 4.50 -11.55 2.46
N HIS A 43 5.10 -12.68 2.84
CA HIS A 43 6.23 -12.71 3.78
C HIS A 43 7.46 -11.88 3.35
N LYS A 44 7.70 -11.75 2.02
CA LYS A 44 8.78 -10.92 1.47
C LYS A 44 8.68 -9.45 1.92
N TYR A 45 7.46 -8.93 2.06
CA TYR A 45 7.22 -7.51 2.37
C TYR A 45 7.00 -7.24 3.86
N ARG A 46 7.16 -8.26 4.71
CA ARG A 46 6.90 -8.20 6.16
C ARG A 46 7.56 -7.00 6.86
N ALA A 47 8.81 -6.69 6.50
CA ALA A 47 9.51 -5.55 7.11
C ALA A 47 8.87 -4.20 6.76
N LEU A 48 8.46 -4.01 5.50
CA LEU A 48 7.76 -2.80 5.06
C LEU A 48 6.36 -2.71 5.66
N ILE A 49 5.63 -3.82 5.71
CA ILE A 49 4.30 -3.87 6.30
C ILE A 49 4.34 -3.49 7.78
N ARG A 50 5.33 -3.99 8.53
CA ARG A 50 5.53 -3.60 9.94
C ARG A 50 5.92 -2.12 10.10
N GLU A 51 6.72 -1.57 9.18
CA GLU A 51 7.02 -0.14 9.17
C GLU A 51 5.74 0.68 9.02
N LEU A 52 4.90 0.35 8.03
CA LEU A 52 3.63 1.03 7.78
C LEU A 52 2.67 0.87 8.96
N ARG A 53 2.54 -0.33 9.52
CA ARG A 53 1.66 -0.59 10.67
C ARG A 53 2.05 0.27 11.86
N ARG A 54 3.35 0.38 12.15
CA ARG A 54 3.85 1.21 13.26
C ARG A 54 3.59 2.70 13.05
N LYS A 55 3.73 3.20 11.81
CA LYS A 55 3.59 4.64 11.51
C LYS A 55 2.13 5.08 11.32
N TYR A 56 1.31 4.25 10.70
CA TYR A 56 0.02 4.64 10.14
C TYR A 56 -1.13 3.68 10.47
N GLY A 57 -0.88 2.58 11.17
CA GLY A 57 -1.84 1.47 11.30
C GLY A 57 -3.17 1.84 11.98
N GLU A 58 -3.17 2.82 12.86
CA GLU A 58 -4.36 3.28 13.59
C GLU A 58 -5.23 4.25 12.79
N LEU A 59 -4.75 4.71 11.63
CA LEU A 59 -5.45 5.66 10.79
C LEU A 59 -6.37 4.94 9.80
N PRO A 60 -7.44 5.60 9.30
CA PRO A 60 -8.13 5.14 8.11
C PRO A 60 -7.18 5.10 6.90
N PRO A 61 -7.31 4.15 5.95
CA PRO A 61 -6.37 3.99 4.84
C PRO A 61 -6.21 5.27 4.00
N ARG A 62 -7.29 5.99 3.70
CA ARG A 62 -7.24 7.30 3.02
C ARG A 62 -6.32 8.31 3.70
N VAL A 63 -6.31 8.34 5.03
CA VAL A 63 -5.46 9.23 5.83
C VAL A 63 -4.02 8.72 5.83
N ALA A 64 -3.82 7.41 6.02
CA ALA A 64 -2.50 6.79 5.95
C ALA A 64 -1.82 7.09 4.60
N ILE A 65 -2.50 6.85 3.48
CA ILE A 65 -1.99 7.10 2.12
C ILE A 65 -1.68 8.59 1.93
N SER A 66 -2.55 9.49 2.41
CA SER A 66 -2.32 10.94 2.34
C SER A 66 -1.06 11.38 3.10
N LEU A 67 -0.78 10.77 4.26
CA LEU A 67 0.45 11.03 5.01
C LEU A 67 1.68 10.40 4.34
N MET A 68 1.52 9.24 3.71
CA MET A 68 2.60 8.58 2.96
C MET A 68 3.03 9.39 1.73
N LEU A 69 2.13 10.14 1.09
CA LEU A 69 2.49 11.12 0.04
C LEU A 69 3.45 12.21 0.56
N ARG A 70 3.40 12.52 1.86
CA ARG A 70 4.29 13.50 2.50
C ARG A 70 5.62 12.87 2.95
N ASP A 71 5.64 11.57 3.24
CA ASP A 71 6.86 10.83 3.60
C ASP A 71 7.77 10.61 2.38
N SER A 72 8.97 11.19 2.41
CA SER A 72 9.97 11.08 1.33
C SER A 72 10.34 9.63 0.95
N LEU A 73 10.21 8.67 1.86
CA LEU A 73 10.49 7.26 1.58
C LEU A 73 9.36 6.57 0.79
N TRP A 74 8.15 7.13 0.84
CA TRP A 74 6.94 6.51 0.30
C TRP A 74 6.31 7.30 -0.84
N ARG A 75 6.54 8.62 -0.91
CA ARG A 75 5.93 9.54 -1.88
C ARG A 75 5.91 8.99 -3.30
N ASP A 76 7.08 8.64 -3.83
CA ASP A 76 7.20 8.19 -5.23
C ASP A 76 6.47 6.87 -5.45
N ALA A 77 6.53 5.96 -4.48
CA ALA A 77 5.81 4.69 -4.54
C ALA A 77 4.29 4.89 -4.52
N VAL A 78 3.79 5.85 -3.74
CA VAL A 78 2.37 6.19 -3.71
C VAL A 78 1.93 6.78 -5.05
N VAL A 79 2.66 7.77 -5.58
CA VAL A 79 2.31 8.40 -6.86
C VAL A 79 2.29 7.38 -8.00
N VAL A 80 3.33 6.55 -8.11
CA VAL A 80 3.42 5.53 -9.17
C VAL A 80 2.39 4.42 -8.95
N GLY A 81 2.21 3.96 -7.71
CA GLY A 81 1.22 2.95 -7.35
C GLY A 81 -0.21 3.37 -7.67
N CYS A 82 -0.61 4.58 -7.30
CA CYS A 82 -1.92 5.14 -7.63
C CYS A 82 -2.15 5.23 -9.13
N ARG A 83 -1.16 5.71 -9.90
CA ARG A 83 -1.26 5.77 -11.37
C ARG A 83 -1.43 4.39 -11.99
N LYS A 84 -0.67 3.40 -11.50
CA LYS A 84 -0.77 2.02 -11.97
C LYS A 84 -2.15 1.43 -11.66
N TYR A 85 -2.60 1.57 -10.41
CA TYR A 85 -3.91 1.10 -9.97
C TYR A 85 -5.07 1.75 -10.75
N LEU A 86 -5.04 3.06 -10.94
CA LEU A 86 -6.06 3.76 -11.73
C LEU A 86 -6.09 3.29 -13.19
N LYS A 87 -4.92 3.03 -13.80
CA LYS A 87 -4.85 2.48 -15.16
C LYS A 87 -5.49 1.10 -15.22
N GLU A 88 -5.22 0.23 -14.24
CA GLU A 88 -5.82 -1.11 -14.14
C GLU A 88 -7.36 -0.98 -14.03
N LEU A 89 -7.86 -0.18 -13.09
CA LEU A 89 -9.30 0.05 -12.92
C LEU A 89 -9.99 0.57 -14.20
N LEU A 90 -9.36 1.51 -14.91
CA LEU A 90 -9.95 2.05 -16.13
C LEU A 90 -9.97 1.02 -17.27
N GLN A 91 -8.95 0.16 -17.34
CA GLN A 91 -8.90 -0.91 -18.34
C GLN A 91 -9.94 -2.00 -18.06
N ASP A 92 -10.10 -2.39 -16.79
CA ASP A 92 -11.09 -3.39 -16.38
C ASP A 92 -12.53 -2.91 -16.62
N ASN A 93 -12.77 -1.60 -16.55
CA ASN A 93 -14.07 -0.98 -16.82
C ASN A 93 -14.29 -0.54 -18.29
N SER A 94 -13.34 -0.80 -19.19
CA SER A 94 -13.45 -0.44 -20.62
C SER A 94 -14.13 -1.53 -21.47
N ILE A 95 -14.73 -2.54 -20.84
CA ILE A 95 -15.60 -3.54 -21.46
C ILE A 95 -16.95 -3.48 -20.74
N GLY A 96 -17.80 -2.55 -21.18
CA GLY A 96 -19.18 -2.38 -20.72
C GLY A 96 -19.99 -1.67 -21.79
#